data_AF-A0A7C8E9P9-F1
#
_entry.id   AF-A0A7C8E9P9-F1
#
_cell.length_a   1.000
_cell.length_b   1.000
_cell.length_c   1.000
_cell.angle_alpha   90.00
_cell.angle_beta   90.00
_cell.angle_gamma   90.00
#
_symmetry.space_group_name_H-M   'P 1'
#
loop_
_entity.id
_entity.type
_entity.pdbx_description
1 polymer ?
#
loop_
_entity_poly.entity_id
_entity_poly.type
_entity_poly.pdbx_seq_one_letter_code
_entity_poly.pdbx_strand_id
1 'polypeptide(L)' 'MAGKYDVIVIGAGHAGCEAALASARLGCKTL' A
#
# COMPACT_ATOMS: atom_id res chain seq x y z
N MET A 1 2.21 -16.22 9.24
CA MET A 1 2.82 -14.94 9.69
C MET A 1 2.46 -13.89 8.64
N ALA A 2 2.00 -12.70 9.05
CA ALA A 2 1.89 -11.59 8.11
C ALA A 2 3.30 -11.27 7.60
N GLY A 3 3.46 -11.09 6.28
CA GLY A 3 4.75 -10.74 5.69
C GLY A 3 5.28 -9.40 6.21
N LYS A 4 6.56 -9.10 5.97
CA LYS A 4 7.08 -7.73 6.15
C LYS A 4 6.58 -6.86 5.00
N TYR A 5 5.95 -5.75 5.36
CA TYR A 5 5.48 -4.70 4.46
C TYR A 5 6.17 -3.39 4.81
N ASP A 6 6.45 -2.58 3.79
CA ASP A 6 7.07 -1.27 3.95
C ASP A 6 6.01 -0.18 4.15
N VAL A 7 4.84 -0.37 3.53
CA VAL A 7 3.68 0.52 3.63
C VAL A 7 2.42 -0.31 3.86
N ILE A 8 1.55 0.14 4.76
CA ILE A 8 0.23 -0.45 4.98
C ILE A 8 -0.81 0.65 4.76
N VAL A 9 -1.73 0.43 3.84
CA VAL A 9 -2.85 1.33 3.55
C VAL A 9 -4.11 0.78 4.17
N ILE A 10 -4.69 1.55 5.10
CA ILE A 10 -5.94 1.16 5.76
C ILE A 10 -7.10 1.92 5.12
N GLY A 11 -7.97 1.18 4.44
CA GLY A 11 -9.16 1.69 3.75
C GLY A 11 -9.01 1.74 2.22
N ALA A 12 -10.10 1.48 1.49
CA ALA A 12 -10.13 1.31 0.04
C ALA A 12 -10.98 2.37 -0.69
N GLY A 13 -11.03 3.60 -0.17
CA GLY A 13 -11.61 4.74 -0.89
C GLY A 13 -10.68 5.25 -2.00
N HIS A 14 -11.10 6.26 -2.75
CA HIS A 14 -10.32 6.87 -3.85
C HIS A 14 -8.86 7.15 -3.44
N ALA A 15 -8.65 7.86 -2.33
CA ALA A 15 -7.32 8.16 -1.81
C ALA A 15 -6.54 6.91 -1.35
N GLY A 16 -7.23 5.90 -0.82
CA GLY A 16 -6.59 4.64 -0.39
C GLY A 16 -6.04 3.85 -1.58
N CYS A 17 -6.83 3.72 -2.64
CA CYS A 17 -6.39 3.06 -3.88
C CYS A 17 -5.23 3.81 -4.56
N GLU A 18 -5.29 5.14 -4.59
CA GLU A 18 -4.21 5.97 -5.14
C GLU A 18 -2.92 5.85 -4.32
N ALA A 19 -3.01 5.88 -2.98
CA ALA A 19 -1.86 5.70 -2.09
C ALA A 19 -1.23 4.30 -2.20
N ALA A 20 -2.06 3.25 -2.33
CA ALA A 20 -1.60 1.89 -2.52
C ALA A 20 -0.87 1.73 -3.87
N LEU A 21 -1.44 2.29 -4.95
CA LEU A 21 -0.82 2.27 -6.27
C LEU A 21 0.48 3.09 -6.32
N ALA A 22 0.49 4.27 -5.69
CA ALA A 22 1.67 5.12 -5.66
C ALA A 22 2.84 4.45 -4.92
N SER A 23 2.58 3.89 -3.73
CA SER A 23 3.61 3.17 -2.96
C SER A 23 4.12 1.93 -3.69
N ALA A 24 3.24 1.15 -4.34
CA ALA A 24 3.64 0.00 -5.15
C ALA A 24 4.53 0.42 -6.34
N ARG A 25 4.22 1.55 -7.01
CA ARG A 25 5.05 2.10 -8.12
C ARG A 25 6.42 2.59 -7.68
N LEU A 26 6.57 2.96 -6.41
CA LEU A 26 7.86 3.29 -5.79
C LEU A 26 8.66 2.04 -5.38
N GLY A 27 8.12 0.83 -5.61
CA GLY A 27 8.77 -0.44 -5.29
C GLY A 27 8.59 -0.89 -3.84
N CYS A 28 7.72 -0.25 -3.07
CA CYS A 28 7.41 -0.67 -1.70
C CYS A 28 6.59 -1.97 -1.71
N LYS A 29 6.84 -2.86 -0.73
CA LYS A 29 5.89 -3.92 -0.39
C LYS A 29 4.69 -3.31 0.34
N THR A 30 3.63 -3.04 -0.42
CA THR A 30 2.39 -2.45 0.09
C THR A 30 1.37 -3.52 0.48
N LEU A 31 0.70 -3.33 1.61
CA LEU A 31 -0.50 -4.07 2.04
C LEU A 31 -1.72 -3.15 2.06
#